data_AF-A0A5N8ABP3-F1
#
_entry.id   AF-A0A5N8ABP3-F1
#
_cell.length_a   1.000
_cell.length_b   1.000
_cell.length_c   1.000
_cell.angle_alpha   90.00
_cell.angle_beta   90.00
_cell.angle_gamma   90.00
#
_symmetry.space_group_name_H-M   'P 1'
#
loop_
_entity.id
_entity.type
_entity.pdbx_description
1 polymer ?
#
loop_
_entity_poly.entity_id
_entity_poly.type
_entity_poly.pdbx_seq_one_letter_code
_entity_poly.pdbx_strand_id
1 'polypeptide(L)'
;MSILNFLSQDELDDLDEDPRLAFMQLVNIAQRSLADKVKNYDSDIESEWREIEDLRYSFMNVVLAAAKRFEIEPFLSMEVPKQSRFGNSDHLQFKADLDHYVTQLILDNSLRSKRDTVEVLPKTKEQIRAYISGLRQCVETGNMSEEKRAALLKKLDALEAELEKRRLNMMTVARFAYFVLSVPGTMWASVDITQKLTANIMQTVAEAKVEEDQAKKLPSNTIPKALSAPRANPRSLFDQEFDDEVPF
;
A
#
# COMPACT_ATOMS: atom_id res chain seq x y z
N MET A 1 -26.18 -10.37 -16.12
CA MET A 1 -25.10 -9.40 -16.40
C MET A 1 -23.78 -10.02 -15.99
N SER A 2 -22.78 -9.99 -16.87
CA SER A 2 -21.51 -10.69 -16.68
C SER A 2 -20.50 -9.78 -15.97
N ILE A 3 -19.67 -10.34 -15.09
CA ILE A 3 -18.49 -9.66 -14.50
C ILE A 3 -17.60 -9.04 -15.59
N LEU A 4 -17.61 -9.64 -16.78
CA LEU A 4 -16.90 -9.19 -17.98
C LEU A 4 -17.38 -7.84 -18.52
N ASN A 5 -18.46 -7.27 -17.96
CA ASN A 5 -18.87 -5.92 -18.28
C ASN A 5 -17.84 -4.89 -17.79
N PHE A 6 -17.09 -5.18 -16.71
CA PHE A 6 -16.16 -4.21 -16.12
C PHE A 6 -14.70 -4.59 -16.26
N LEU A 7 -14.40 -5.89 -16.43
CA LEU A 7 -13.04 -6.41 -16.54
C LEU A 7 -12.92 -7.35 -17.73
N SER A 8 -11.78 -7.32 -18.43
CA SER A 8 -11.45 -8.36 -19.41
C SER A 8 -10.96 -9.63 -18.71
N GLN A 9 -10.93 -10.76 -19.44
CA GLN A 9 -10.35 -11.99 -18.90
C GLN A 9 -8.84 -11.83 -18.63
N ASP A 10 -8.13 -11.14 -19.54
CA ASP A 10 -6.70 -10.87 -19.40
C ASP A 10 -6.40 -10.06 -18.12
N GLU A 11 -7.24 -9.07 -17.80
CA GLU A 11 -7.13 -8.28 -16.57
C GLU A 11 -7.39 -9.09 -15.29
N LEU A 12 -8.20 -10.16 -15.38
CA LEU A 12 -8.44 -11.07 -14.26
C LEU A 12 -7.27 -12.04 -14.05
N ASP A 13 -6.64 -12.47 -15.14
CA ASP A 13 -5.51 -13.39 -15.12
C ASP A 13 -4.22 -12.70 -14.62
N ASP A 14 -4.11 -11.37 -14.81
CA ASP A 14 -2.99 -10.53 -14.35
C ASP A 14 -3.11 -10.04 -12.88
N LEU A 15 -4.15 -10.45 -12.14
CA LEU A 15 -4.32 -10.03 -10.74
C LEU A 15 -3.22 -10.59 -9.82
N ASP A 16 -2.89 -9.83 -8.78
CA ASP A 16 -1.92 -10.25 -7.75
C ASP A 16 -2.38 -11.51 -6.99
N GLU A 17 -1.42 -12.27 -6.45
CA GLU A 17 -1.72 -13.45 -5.64
C GLU A 17 -2.22 -13.08 -4.24
N ASP A 18 -1.87 -11.90 -3.70
CA ASP A 18 -2.40 -11.40 -2.43
C ASP A 18 -3.87 -10.96 -2.62
N PRO A 19 -4.84 -11.58 -1.90
CA PRO A 19 -6.26 -11.27 -2.05
C PRO A 19 -6.62 -9.79 -1.88
N ARG A 20 -5.90 -9.06 -1.00
CA ARG A 20 -6.17 -7.64 -0.74
C ARG A 20 -5.65 -6.76 -1.88
N LEU A 21 -4.50 -7.11 -2.45
CA LEU A 21 -3.94 -6.41 -3.61
C LEU A 21 -4.77 -6.69 -4.86
N ALA A 22 -5.14 -7.96 -5.08
CA ALA A 22 -6.03 -8.38 -6.16
C ALA A 22 -7.38 -7.63 -6.10
N PHE A 23 -8.00 -7.55 -4.91
CA PHE A 23 -9.24 -6.81 -4.72
C PHE A 23 -9.06 -5.33 -5.03
N MET A 24 -7.99 -4.69 -4.55
CA MET A 24 -7.70 -3.28 -4.82
C MET A 24 -7.48 -3.02 -6.33
N GLN A 25 -6.77 -3.90 -7.03
CA GLN A 25 -6.56 -3.80 -8.47
C GLN A 25 -7.89 -3.92 -9.23
N LEU A 26 -8.70 -4.94 -8.90
CA LEU A 26 -10.02 -5.16 -9.49
C LEU A 26 -10.93 -3.96 -9.28
N VAL A 27 -10.99 -3.39 -8.07
CA VAL A 27 -11.81 -2.21 -7.77
C VAL A 27 -11.38 -1.01 -8.60
N ASN A 28 -10.07 -0.77 -8.73
CA ASN A 28 -9.55 0.35 -9.54
C ASN A 28 -9.93 0.20 -11.02
N ILE A 29 -9.81 -1.01 -11.58
CA ILE A 29 -10.20 -1.29 -12.97
C ILE A 29 -11.71 -1.07 -13.15
N ALA A 30 -12.51 -1.65 -12.26
CA ALA A 30 -13.97 -1.55 -12.31
C ALA A 30 -14.46 -0.10 -12.14
N GLN A 31 -13.84 0.69 -11.26
CA GLN A 31 -14.17 2.11 -11.06
C GLN A 31 -13.88 2.94 -12.32
N ARG A 32 -12.73 2.72 -12.98
CA ARG A 32 -12.39 3.39 -14.24
C ARG A 32 -13.37 3.02 -15.34
N SER A 33 -13.65 1.73 -15.50
CA SER A 33 -14.63 1.22 -16.46
C SER A 33 -16.02 1.80 -16.23
N LEU A 34 -16.48 1.90 -14.98
CA LEU A 34 -17.75 2.55 -14.64
C LEU A 34 -17.73 4.04 -15.02
N ALA A 35 -16.66 4.77 -14.67
CA ALA A 35 -16.55 6.20 -14.97
C ALA A 35 -16.56 6.46 -16.49
N ASP A 36 -15.84 5.65 -17.27
CA ASP A 36 -15.77 5.77 -18.73
C ASP A 36 -17.13 5.49 -19.38
N LYS A 37 -17.89 4.52 -18.86
CA LYS A 37 -19.24 4.21 -19.35
C LYS A 37 -20.23 5.31 -19.00
N VAL A 38 -20.24 5.78 -17.75
CA VAL A 38 -21.18 6.81 -17.27
C VAL A 38 -20.92 8.17 -17.93
N LYS A 39 -19.68 8.47 -18.32
CA LYS A 39 -19.28 9.77 -18.91
C LYS A 39 -20.08 10.15 -20.16
N ASN A 40 -20.58 9.18 -20.93
CA ASN A 40 -21.30 9.44 -22.18
C ASN A 40 -22.80 9.64 -21.99
N TYR A 41 -23.31 9.52 -20.76
CA TYR A 41 -24.72 9.68 -20.44
C TYR A 41 -25.00 11.06 -19.81
N ASP A 42 -26.13 11.63 -20.17
CA ASP A 42 -26.71 12.83 -19.59
C ASP A 42 -27.67 12.44 -18.44
N SER A 43 -27.41 12.98 -17.25
CA SER A 43 -28.23 12.71 -16.06
C SER A 43 -29.63 13.34 -16.12
N ASP A 44 -29.85 14.31 -17.03
CA ASP A 44 -31.13 15.00 -17.16
C ASP A 44 -32.13 14.21 -18.03
N ILE A 45 -31.66 13.17 -18.74
CA ILE A 45 -32.48 12.32 -19.60
C ILE A 45 -32.91 11.05 -18.84
N GLU A 46 -34.22 10.87 -18.62
CA GLU A 46 -34.76 9.78 -17.80
C GLU A 46 -34.33 8.38 -18.26
N SER A 47 -34.27 8.12 -19.57
CA SER A 47 -33.83 6.83 -20.10
C SER A 47 -32.36 6.55 -19.80
N GLU A 48 -31.52 7.58 -19.87
CA GLU A 48 -30.08 7.47 -19.61
C GLU A 48 -29.80 7.35 -18.11
N TRP A 49 -30.63 7.98 -17.28
CA TRP A 49 -30.57 7.81 -15.83
C TRP A 49 -30.78 6.35 -15.40
N ARG A 50 -31.71 5.63 -16.02
CA ARG A 50 -31.93 4.20 -15.74
C ARG A 50 -30.73 3.34 -16.13
N GLU A 51 -30.09 3.65 -17.26
CA GLU A 51 -28.85 2.97 -17.67
C GLU A 51 -27.69 3.23 -16.69
N ILE A 52 -27.56 4.47 -16.21
CA ILE A 52 -26.58 4.82 -15.17
C ILE A 52 -26.84 4.02 -13.89
N GLU A 53 -28.09 3.90 -13.47
CA GLU A 53 -28.50 3.14 -12.29
C GLU A 53 -28.18 1.65 -12.42
N ASP A 54 -28.50 1.04 -13.56
CA ASP A 54 -28.19 -0.36 -13.84
C ASP A 54 -26.66 -0.62 -13.90
N LEU A 55 -25.89 0.32 -14.45
CA LEU A 55 -24.42 0.25 -14.43
C LEU A 55 -23.87 0.32 -13.00
N ARG A 56 -24.38 1.22 -12.16
CA ARG A 56 -23.97 1.36 -10.75
C ARG A 56 -24.33 0.15 -9.91
N TYR A 57 -25.52 -0.40 -10.12
CA TYR A 57 -25.96 -1.64 -9.49
C TYR A 57 -25.03 -2.80 -9.87
N SER A 58 -24.71 -2.92 -11.15
CA SER A 58 -23.84 -3.97 -11.67
C SER A 58 -22.42 -3.85 -11.13
N PHE A 59 -21.89 -2.63 -11.03
CA PHE A 59 -20.59 -2.36 -10.42
C PHE A 59 -20.56 -2.82 -8.96
N MET A 60 -21.56 -2.44 -8.17
CA MET A 60 -21.66 -2.85 -6.77
C MET A 60 -21.75 -4.37 -6.62
N ASN A 61 -22.55 -5.03 -7.46
CA ASN A 61 -22.66 -6.48 -7.46
C ASN A 61 -21.31 -7.17 -7.77
N VAL A 62 -20.57 -6.67 -8.77
CA VAL A 62 -19.25 -7.21 -9.13
C VAL A 62 -18.24 -7.04 -8.00
N VAL A 63 -18.17 -5.84 -7.41
CA VAL A 63 -17.24 -5.58 -6.31
C VAL A 63 -17.59 -6.41 -5.08
N LEU A 64 -18.87 -6.55 -4.72
CA LEU A 64 -19.30 -7.38 -3.60
C LEU A 64 -19.06 -8.87 -3.85
N ALA A 65 -19.26 -9.36 -5.08
CA ALA A 65 -18.92 -10.74 -5.44
C ALA A 65 -17.41 -11.00 -5.34
N ALA A 66 -16.59 -10.07 -5.84
CA ALA A 66 -15.13 -10.14 -5.71
C ALA A 66 -14.70 -10.10 -4.24
N ALA A 67 -15.26 -9.19 -3.44
CA ALA A 67 -14.99 -9.11 -2.02
C ALA A 67 -15.31 -10.42 -1.30
N LYS A 68 -16.42 -11.08 -1.64
CA LYS A 68 -16.79 -12.38 -1.08
C LYS A 68 -15.83 -13.49 -1.49
N ARG A 69 -15.35 -13.47 -2.74
CA ARG A 69 -14.38 -14.45 -3.24
C ARG A 69 -13.01 -14.29 -2.57
N PHE A 70 -12.59 -13.06 -2.31
CA PHE A 70 -11.31 -12.73 -1.67
C PHE A 70 -11.39 -12.60 -0.15
N GLU A 71 -12.55 -12.90 0.44
CA GLU A 71 -12.79 -12.84 1.90
C GLU A 71 -12.47 -11.47 2.52
N ILE A 72 -12.87 -10.40 1.83
CA ILE A 72 -12.58 -9.01 2.22
C ILE A 72 -13.63 -8.49 3.20
N GLU A 73 -13.23 -8.34 4.47
CA GLU A 73 -13.98 -7.56 5.45
C GLU A 73 -13.79 -6.05 5.21
N PRO A 74 -14.83 -5.21 5.31
CA PRO A 74 -16.18 -5.49 5.85
C PRO A 74 -17.23 -5.95 4.83
N PHE A 75 -16.87 -6.11 3.56
CA PHE A 75 -17.83 -6.34 2.47
C PHE A 75 -18.38 -7.77 2.40
N LEU A 76 -17.75 -8.73 3.10
CA LEU A 76 -18.20 -10.12 3.18
C LEU A 76 -19.67 -10.23 3.65
N SER A 77 -20.04 -9.47 4.68
CA SER A 77 -21.38 -9.44 5.26
C SER A 77 -22.34 -8.51 4.54
N MET A 78 -21.86 -7.74 3.56
CA MET A 78 -22.71 -6.79 2.84
C MET A 78 -23.57 -7.54 1.81
N GLU A 79 -24.87 -7.26 1.84
CA GLU A 79 -25.82 -7.77 0.87
C GLU A 79 -26.02 -6.78 -0.27
N VAL A 80 -26.19 -7.31 -1.47
CA VAL A 80 -26.60 -6.49 -2.62
C VAL A 80 -28.08 -6.16 -2.41
N PRO A 81 -28.47 -4.88 -2.32
CA PRO A 81 -29.88 -4.47 -2.30
C PRO A 81 -30.65 -5.08 -3.47
N LYS A 82 -31.95 -5.28 -3.32
CA LYS A 82 -32.77 -5.72 -4.46
C LYS A 82 -32.80 -4.60 -5.50
N GLN A 83 -32.69 -4.94 -6.79
CA GLN A 83 -32.72 -3.96 -7.89
C GLN A 83 -33.93 -3.01 -7.83
N SER A 84 -35.11 -3.49 -7.40
CA SER A 84 -36.31 -2.66 -7.24
C SER A 84 -36.28 -1.64 -6.10
N ARG A 85 -35.30 -1.76 -5.19
CA ARG A 85 -35.09 -0.86 -4.05
C ARG A 85 -33.74 -0.16 -4.10
N PHE A 86 -32.94 -0.46 -5.11
CA PHE A 86 -31.65 0.18 -5.30
C PHE A 86 -31.90 1.63 -5.73
N GLY A 87 -31.15 2.54 -5.13
CA GLY A 87 -31.18 3.95 -5.51
C GLY A 87 -29.81 4.61 -5.42
N ASN A 88 -29.78 5.89 -5.81
CA ASN A 88 -28.56 6.70 -5.77
C ASN A 88 -27.92 6.75 -4.37
N SER A 89 -28.71 6.77 -3.30
CA SER A 89 -28.22 6.76 -1.92
C SER A 89 -27.43 5.49 -1.58
N ASP A 90 -27.89 4.33 -2.05
CA ASP A 90 -27.22 3.05 -1.78
C ASP A 90 -25.87 3.01 -2.49
N HIS A 91 -25.83 3.47 -3.75
CA HIS A 91 -24.58 3.56 -4.49
C HIS A 91 -23.59 4.53 -3.84
N LEU A 92 -24.05 5.71 -3.41
CA LEU A 92 -23.19 6.70 -2.77
C LEU A 92 -22.62 6.21 -1.43
N GLN A 93 -23.45 5.55 -0.61
CA GLN A 93 -23.00 4.96 0.65
C GLN A 93 -21.99 3.84 0.39
N PHE A 94 -22.31 2.92 -0.52
CA PHE A 94 -21.39 1.84 -0.92
C PHE A 94 -20.05 2.39 -1.42
N LYS A 95 -20.08 3.43 -2.27
CA LYS A 95 -18.87 4.07 -2.78
C LYS A 95 -18.06 4.70 -1.66
N ALA A 96 -18.69 5.40 -0.72
CA ALA A 96 -18.00 6.00 0.41
C ALA A 96 -17.30 4.94 1.28
N ASP A 97 -17.99 3.82 1.56
CA ASP A 97 -17.43 2.71 2.34
C ASP A 97 -16.26 2.02 1.59
N LEU A 98 -16.43 1.83 0.27
CA LEU A 98 -15.40 1.27 -0.61
C LEU A 98 -14.15 2.16 -0.67
N ASP A 99 -14.32 3.46 -0.92
CA ASP A 99 -13.22 4.42 -1.02
C ASP A 99 -12.50 4.55 0.34
N HIS A 100 -13.25 4.52 1.46
CA HIS A 100 -12.67 4.49 2.80
C HIS A 100 -11.79 3.26 2.99
N TYR A 101 -12.30 2.06 2.66
CA TYR A 101 -11.55 0.82 2.81
C TYR A 101 -10.33 0.73 1.89
N VAL A 102 -10.48 1.09 0.61
CA VAL A 102 -9.37 1.14 -0.34
C VAL A 102 -8.28 2.10 0.15
N THR A 103 -8.66 3.25 0.72
CA THR A 103 -7.72 4.17 1.33
C THR A 103 -6.97 3.53 2.50
N GLN A 104 -7.66 2.80 3.38
CA GLN A 104 -7.01 2.04 4.45
C GLN A 104 -6.01 1.02 3.90
N LEU A 105 -6.38 0.25 2.87
CA LEU A 105 -5.48 -0.71 2.23
C LEU A 105 -4.24 -0.05 1.63
N ILE A 106 -4.40 1.09 0.94
CA ILE A 106 -3.27 1.84 0.37
C ILE A 106 -2.32 2.31 1.47
N LEU A 107 -2.87 2.83 2.57
CA LEU A 107 -2.08 3.27 3.72
C LEU A 107 -1.36 2.10 4.39
N ASP A 108 -2.05 0.97 4.60
CA ASP A 108 -1.46 -0.23 5.17
C ASP A 108 -0.35 -0.80 4.30
N ASN A 109 -0.54 -0.82 2.98
CA ASN A 109 0.49 -1.24 2.01
C ASN A 109 1.69 -0.28 2.03
N SER A 110 1.44 1.03 2.13
CA SER A 110 2.51 2.02 2.31
C SER A 110 3.27 1.81 3.63
N LEU A 111 2.56 1.50 4.71
CA LEU A 111 3.16 1.22 6.02
C LEU A 111 3.96 -0.09 6.01
N ARG A 112 3.47 -1.15 5.35
CA ARG A 112 4.21 -2.41 5.14
C ARG A 112 5.48 -2.15 4.32
N SER A 113 5.38 -1.42 3.21
CA SER A 113 6.55 -1.02 2.42
C SER A 113 7.57 -0.21 3.24
N LYS A 114 7.13 0.62 4.19
CA LYS A 114 8.03 1.31 5.14
C LYS A 114 8.69 0.39 6.17
N ARG A 115 8.11 -0.78 6.49
CA ARG A 115 8.73 -1.77 7.39
C ARG A 115 9.89 -2.50 6.72
N ASP A 116 9.74 -2.82 5.44
CA ASP A 116 10.72 -3.56 4.65
C ASP A 116 11.77 -2.65 3.99
N THR A 117 11.72 -1.35 4.24
CA THR A 117 12.67 -0.37 3.71
C THR A 117 13.42 0.33 4.84
N VAL A 118 14.70 0.63 4.59
CA VAL A 118 15.61 1.31 5.52
C VAL A 118 16.08 2.62 4.92
N GLU A 119 16.09 3.69 5.71
CA GLU A 119 16.79 4.91 5.33
C GLU A 119 18.29 4.76 5.58
N VAL A 120 19.08 4.77 4.50
CA VAL A 120 20.52 4.55 4.57
C VAL A 120 21.24 5.89 4.45
N LEU A 121 21.98 6.26 5.49
CA LEU A 121 22.76 7.50 5.55
C LEU A 121 23.82 7.54 4.41
N PRO A 122 24.20 8.72 3.90
CA PRO A 122 25.16 8.83 2.80
C PRO A 122 26.49 8.09 3.04
N LYS A 123 27.02 8.19 4.26
CA LYS A 123 28.24 7.48 4.68
C LYS A 123 28.09 5.95 4.56
N THR A 124 26.94 5.43 5.01
CA THR A 124 26.61 4.01 4.93
C THR A 124 26.42 3.57 3.48
N LYS A 125 25.85 4.42 2.62
CA LYS A 125 25.75 4.16 1.17
C LYS A 125 27.13 4.01 0.53
N GLU A 126 28.07 4.89 0.84
CA GLU A 126 29.44 4.80 0.33
C GLU A 126 30.14 3.49 0.73
N GLN A 127 29.95 3.05 1.98
CA GLN A 127 30.46 1.76 2.45
C GLN A 127 29.86 0.58 1.67
N ILE A 128 28.54 0.58 1.46
CA ILE A 128 27.87 -0.46 0.67
C ILE A 128 28.36 -0.43 -0.79
N ARG A 129 28.56 0.75 -1.39
CA ARG A 129 29.14 0.87 -2.75
C ARG A 129 30.53 0.24 -2.81
N ALA A 130 31.38 0.48 -1.83
CA ALA A 130 32.71 -0.15 -1.78
C ALA A 130 32.63 -1.69 -1.73
N TYR A 131 31.68 -2.26 -0.97
CA TYR A 131 31.45 -3.70 -0.95
C TYR A 131 30.91 -4.23 -2.30
N ILE A 132 30.01 -3.49 -2.95
CA ILE A 132 29.48 -3.82 -4.29
C ILE A 132 30.61 -3.82 -5.33
N SER A 133 31.52 -2.84 -5.31
CA SER A 133 32.67 -2.80 -6.20
C SER A 133 33.60 -4.01 -5.99
N GLY A 134 33.84 -4.40 -4.73
CA GLY A 134 34.60 -5.62 -4.42
C GLY A 134 33.92 -6.88 -4.96
N LEU A 135 32.59 -6.97 -4.84
CA LEU A 135 31.82 -8.09 -5.39
C LEU A 135 31.87 -8.14 -6.92
N ARG A 136 31.81 -6.99 -7.62
CA ARG A 136 32.01 -6.93 -9.07
C ARG A 136 33.34 -7.53 -9.48
N GLN A 137 34.42 -7.18 -8.77
CA GLN A 137 35.75 -7.74 -9.04
C GLN A 137 35.77 -9.27 -8.83
N CYS A 138 35.13 -9.79 -7.78
CA CYS A 138 35.01 -11.24 -7.56
C CYS A 138 34.21 -11.96 -8.65
N VAL A 139 33.17 -11.31 -9.20
CA VAL A 139 32.36 -11.85 -10.32
C VAL A 139 33.16 -11.85 -11.62
N GLU A 140 33.89 -10.78 -11.93
CA GLU A 140 34.67 -10.65 -13.16
C GLU A 140 35.85 -11.62 -13.23
N THR A 141 36.50 -11.86 -12.08
CA THR A 141 37.64 -12.79 -11.96
C THR A 141 37.22 -14.24 -11.75
N GLY A 142 35.94 -14.49 -11.48
CA GLY A 142 35.40 -15.83 -11.19
C GLY A 142 35.35 -16.74 -12.42
N ASN A 143 35.51 -18.05 -12.17
CA ASN A 143 35.41 -19.10 -13.18
C ASN A 143 33.94 -19.54 -13.37
N MET A 144 33.18 -18.72 -14.08
CA MET A 144 31.77 -18.96 -14.37
C MET A 144 31.46 -18.72 -15.84
N SER A 145 30.35 -19.28 -16.33
CA SER A 145 29.88 -19.01 -17.69
C SER A 145 29.53 -17.54 -17.89
N GLU A 146 29.67 -17.04 -19.13
CA GLU A 146 29.34 -15.64 -19.46
C GLU A 146 27.89 -15.29 -19.10
N GLU A 147 26.96 -16.22 -19.30
CA GLU A 147 25.55 -16.05 -18.94
C GLU A 147 25.36 -15.81 -17.43
N LYS A 148 26.02 -16.62 -16.58
CA LYS A 148 25.95 -16.46 -15.11
C LYS A 148 26.64 -15.18 -14.65
N ARG A 149 27.78 -14.85 -15.26
CA ARG A 149 28.51 -13.60 -14.98
C ARG A 149 27.63 -12.38 -15.29
N ALA A 150 27.02 -12.35 -16.48
CA ALA A 150 26.13 -11.28 -16.89
C ALA A 150 24.89 -11.18 -15.98
N ALA A 151 24.31 -12.32 -15.58
CA ALA A 151 23.19 -12.34 -14.64
C ALA A 151 23.57 -11.75 -13.27
N LEU A 152 24.75 -12.10 -12.72
CA LEU A 152 25.26 -11.55 -11.46
C LEU A 152 25.54 -10.05 -11.55
N LEU A 153 26.21 -9.60 -12.61
CA LEU A 153 26.48 -8.17 -12.83
C LEU A 153 25.19 -7.38 -12.95
N LYS A 154 24.19 -7.89 -13.68
CA LYS A 154 22.86 -7.26 -13.77
C LYS A 154 22.17 -7.15 -12.41
N LYS A 155 22.36 -8.13 -11.52
CA LYS A 155 21.82 -8.06 -10.14
C LYS A 155 22.59 -7.07 -9.26
N LEU A 156 23.90 -6.93 -9.45
CA LEU A 156 24.70 -5.90 -8.80
C LEU A 156 24.28 -4.49 -9.28
N ASP A 157 24.05 -4.31 -10.57
CA ASP A 157 23.51 -3.06 -11.13
C ASP A 157 22.15 -2.72 -10.53
N ALA A 158 21.27 -3.72 -10.39
CA ALA A 158 19.96 -3.55 -9.77
C ALA A 158 20.06 -3.18 -8.27
N LEU A 159 21.01 -3.77 -7.53
CA LEU A 159 21.26 -3.43 -6.13
C LEU A 159 21.82 -2.01 -5.98
N GLU A 160 22.73 -1.61 -6.86
CA GLU A 160 23.31 -0.26 -6.89
C GLU A 160 22.24 0.79 -7.22
N ALA A 161 21.37 0.52 -8.21
CA ALA A 161 20.23 1.37 -8.52
C ALA A 161 19.23 1.46 -7.34
N GLU A 162 19.03 0.37 -6.59
CA GLU A 162 18.21 0.38 -5.38
C GLU A 162 18.85 1.23 -4.26
N LEU A 163 20.17 1.22 -4.15
CA LEU A 163 20.92 2.02 -3.17
C LEU A 163 20.82 3.52 -3.41
N GLU A 164 20.66 3.95 -4.66
CA GLU A 164 20.45 5.36 -5.01
C GLU A 164 19.06 5.89 -4.59
N LYS A 165 18.10 5.00 -4.32
CA LYS A 165 16.79 5.42 -3.79
C LYS A 165 16.94 6.03 -2.40
N ARG A 166 15.97 6.85 -2.01
CA ARG A 166 15.93 7.45 -0.66
C ARG A 166 15.90 6.39 0.43
N ARG A 167 15.15 5.31 0.22
CA ARG A 167 15.05 4.17 1.14
C ARG A 167 15.43 2.90 0.39
N LEU A 168 16.28 2.09 1.00
CA LEU A 168 16.76 0.81 0.48
C LEU A 168 15.77 -0.29 0.85
N ASN A 169 15.32 -1.09 -0.12
CA ASN A 169 14.47 -2.25 0.13
C ASN A 169 15.29 -3.44 0.66
N MET A 170 15.03 -3.86 1.89
CA MET A 170 15.71 -4.99 2.54
C MET A 170 15.47 -6.31 1.81
N MET A 171 14.31 -6.51 1.18
CA MET A 171 14.01 -7.70 0.41
C MET A 171 14.89 -7.79 -0.86
N THR A 172 15.21 -6.65 -1.48
CA THR A 172 16.16 -6.61 -2.60
C THR A 172 17.55 -7.05 -2.16
N VAL A 173 18.01 -6.60 -0.98
CA VAL A 173 19.29 -7.01 -0.38
C VAL A 173 19.29 -8.52 -0.06
N ALA A 174 18.21 -9.03 0.54
CA ALA A 174 18.08 -10.45 0.88
C ALA A 174 18.05 -11.35 -0.36
N ARG A 175 17.30 -10.96 -1.41
CA ARG A 175 17.27 -11.67 -2.69
C ARG A 175 18.64 -11.68 -3.36
N PHE A 176 19.37 -10.57 -3.30
CA PHE A 176 20.73 -10.50 -3.79
C PHE A 176 21.65 -11.46 -3.03
N ALA A 177 21.62 -11.44 -1.69
CA ALA A 177 22.43 -12.33 -0.87
C ALA A 177 22.14 -13.81 -1.14
N TYR A 178 20.85 -14.18 -1.26
CA TYR A 178 20.44 -15.53 -1.64
C TYR A 178 21.01 -15.93 -3.01
N PHE A 179 20.96 -15.02 -3.99
CA PHE A 179 21.50 -15.29 -5.31
C PHE A 179 23.02 -15.52 -5.28
N VAL A 180 23.78 -14.73 -4.52
CA VAL A 180 25.23 -14.94 -4.33
C VAL A 180 25.51 -16.30 -3.68
N LEU A 181 24.75 -16.67 -2.65
CA LEU A 181 24.89 -17.96 -1.95
C LEU A 181 24.49 -19.17 -2.80
N SER A 182 23.62 -18.97 -3.80
CA SER A 182 23.21 -20.04 -4.72
C SER A 182 24.28 -20.43 -5.74
N VAL A 183 25.31 -19.59 -5.91
CA VAL A 183 26.41 -19.86 -6.84
C VAL A 183 27.40 -20.84 -6.20
N PRO A 184 27.70 -21.98 -6.85
CA PRO A 184 28.65 -22.96 -6.31
C PRO A 184 30.00 -22.32 -5.97
N GLY A 185 30.57 -22.70 -4.81
CA GLY A 185 31.83 -22.14 -4.31
C GLY A 185 32.99 -22.18 -5.32
N THR A 186 33.05 -23.23 -6.13
CA THR A 186 34.10 -23.43 -7.15
C THR A 186 34.06 -22.41 -8.30
N MET A 187 32.97 -21.66 -8.45
CA MET A 187 32.81 -20.66 -9.50
C MET A 187 33.31 -19.26 -9.09
N TRP A 188 33.53 -19.04 -7.79
CA TRP A 188 34.03 -17.77 -7.27
C TRP A 188 35.56 -17.70 -7.36
N ALA A 189 36.10 -16.53 -7.66
CA ALA A 189 37.54 -16.28 -7.54
C ALA A 189 38.02 -16.42 -6.09
N SER A 190 37.18 -16.01 -5.14
CA SER A 190 37.39 -16.24 -3.72
C SER A 190 36.04 -16.31 -3.00
N VAL A 191 35.70 -17.50 -2.51
CA VAL A 191 34.45 -17.74 -1.76
C VAL A 191 34.45 -16.93 -0.48
N ASP A 192 35.57 -16.94 0.27
CA ASP A 192 35.67 -16.26 1.56
C ASP A 192 35.49 -14.74 1.43
N ILE A 193 36.08 -14.13 0.41
CA ILE A 193 35.94 -12.68 0.16
C ILE A 193 34.50 -12.38 -0.24
N THR A 194 33.92 -13.16 -1.16
CA THR A 194 32.55 -12.96 -1.63
C THR A 194 31.53 -13.07 -0.48
N GLN A 195 31.68 -14.09 0.37
CA GLN A 195 30.83 -14.27 1.54
C GLN A 195 30.99 -13.13 2.55
N LYS A 196 32.23 -12.71 2.84
CA LYS A 196 32.49 -11.57 3.75
C LYS A 196 31.88 -10.28 3.24
N LEU A 197 32.05 -9.95 1.96
CA LEU A 197 31.48 -8.74 1.37
C LEU A 197 29.95 -8.76 1.41
N THR A 198 29.34 -9.91 1.09
CA THR A 198 27.88 -10.08 1.14
C THR A 198 27.37 -9.98 2.58
N ALA A 199 28.06 -10.59 3.54
CA ALA A 199 27.73 -10.50 4.96
C ALA A 199 27.84 -9.07 5.48
N ASN A 200 28.90 -8.34 5.09
CA ASN A 200 29.07 -6.94 5.46
C ASN A 200 27.93 -6.07 4.91
N ILE A 201 27.50 -6.26 3.66
CA ILE A 201 26.34 -5.56 3.11
C ILE A 201 25.09 -5.82 3.97
N MET A 202 24.79 -7.09 4.26
CA MET A 202 23.62 -7.44 5.09
C MET A 202 23.71 -6.85 6.50
N GLN A 203 24.89 -6.93 7.13
CA GLN A 203 25.14 -6.38 8.46
C GLN A 203 24.96 -4.87 8.48
N THR A 204 25.58 -4.15 7.56
CA THR A 204 25.49 -2.68 7.47
C THR A 204 24.04 -2.22 7.25
N VAL A 205 23.26 -2.95 6.44
CA VAL A 205 21.83 -2.65 6.25
C VAL A 205 21.01 -2.97 7.50
N ALA A 206 21.33 -4.06 8.21
CA ALA A 206 20.67 -4.42 9.46
C ALA A 206 20.97 -3.41 10.58
N GLU A 207 22.21 -2.94 10.69
CA GLU A 207 22.61 -1.89 11.63
C GLU A 207 21.85 -0.59 11.36
N ALA A 208 21.79 -0.16 10.09
CA ALA A 208 20.99 1.02 9.70
C ALA A 208 19.50 0.86 10.04
N LYS A 209 18.93 -0.35 9.89
CA LYS A 209 17.55 -0.65 10.30
C LYS A 209 17.35 -0.49 11.81
N VAL A 210 18.28 -1.01 12.60
CA VAL A 210 18.25 -0.91 14.07
C VAL A 210 18.33 0.54 14.51
N GLU A 211 19.21 1.34 13.93
CA GLU A 211 19.33 2.78 14.21
C GLU A 211 18.04 3.53 13.86
N GLU A 212 17.45 3.26 12.69
CA GLU A 212 16.18 3.87 12.28
C GLU A 212 15.03 3.50 13.23
N ASP A 213 14.94 2.23 13.64
CA ASP A 213 13.91 1.76 14.56
C ASP A 213 14.09 2.32 15.98
N GLN A 214 15.32 2.56 16.42
CA GLN A 214 15.59 3.28 17.66
C GLN A 214 15.14 4.74 17.56
N ALA A 215 15.40 5.42 16.45
CA ALA A 215 14.95 6.80 16.22
C ALA A 215 13.41 6.91 16.18
N LYS A 216 12.72 5.91 15.64
CA LYS A 216 11.24 5.88 15.55
C LYS A 216 10.52 5.68 16.89
N LYS A 217 11.17 5.12 17.91
CA LYS A 217 10.52 4.77 19.19
C LYS A 217 10.20 5.96 20.10
N LEU A 218 10.53 7.19 19.72
CA LEU A 218 10.33 8.38 20.56
C LEU A 218 9.42 9.44 19.92
N PRO A 219 8.09 9.34 20.02
CA PRO A 219 7.32 10.54 20.27
C PRO A 219 7.67 10.99 21.70
N SER A 220 8.17 12.22 21.87
CA SER A 220 8.27 12.81 23.21
C SER A 220 6.91 12.64 23.87
N ASN A 221 6.86 12.06 25.05
CA ASN A 221 5.64 11.94 25.83
C ASN A 221 5.24 13.38 26.21
N THR A 222 4.56 14.08 25.32
CA THR A 222 3.98 15.39 25.59
C THR A 222 2.94 15.11 26.64
N ILE A 223 3.29 15.44 27.88
CA ILE A 223 2.40 15.37 29.04
C ILE A 223 1.07 15.96 28.55
N PRO A 224 -0.03 15.18 28.55
CA PRO A 224 -1.29 15.64 28.03
C PRO A 224 -1.61 16.97 28.72
N LYS A 225 -1.74 18.01 27.90
CA LYS A 225 -2.02 19.37 28.37
C LYS A 225 -3.28 19.27 29.22
N ALA A 226 -3.14 19.48 30.53
CA ALA A 226 -4.24 19.31 31.47
C ALA A 226 -5.44 20.07 30.94
N LEU A 227 -6.57 19.36 30.77
CA LEU A 227 -7.83 19.98 30.35
C LEU A 227 -8.10 21.11 31.34
N SER A 228 -8.22 22.34 30.82
CA SER A 228 -8.63 23.47 31.64
C SER A 228 -9.97 23.13 32.30
N ALA A 229 -10.09 23.38 33.60
CA ALA A 229 -11.31 23.10 34.35
C ALA A 229 -12.55 23.67 33.64
N PRO A 230 -13.72 23.02 33.73
CA PRO A 230 -14.95 23.50 33.11
C PRO A 230 -15.18 24.95 33.50
N ARG A 231 -15.40 25.82 32.50
CA ARG A 231 -15.77 27.21 32.77
C ARG A 231 -17.05 27.19 33.62
N ALA A 232 -17.02 27.83 34.78
CA ALA A 232 -18.21 28.06 35.57
C ALA A 232 -19.28 28.69 34.67
N ASN A 233 -20.46 28.05 34.61
CA ASN A 233 -21.59 28.56 33.84
C ASN A 233 -21.82 30.03 34.22
N PRO A 234 -21.87 30.96 33.23
CA PRO A 234 -22.42 32.27 33.52
C PRO A 234 -23.86 32.03 33.99
N ARG A 235 -24.18 32.45 35.21
CA ARG A 235 -25.56 32.50 35.70
C ARG A 235 -26.41 33.17 34.63
N SER A 236 -27.45 32.47 34.20
CA SER A 236 -28.46 33.00 33.30
C SER A 236 -29.02 34.30 33.87
N LEU A 237 -28.87 35.40 33.14
CA LEU A 237 -29.49 36.70 33.42
C LEU A 237 -31.01 36.68 33.15
N PHE A 238 -31.59 35.54 32.79
CA PHE A 238 -33.02 35.39 32.46
C PHE A 238 -33.92 35.03 33.65
N ASP A 239 -33.38 34.78 34.85
CA ASP A 239 -34.16 34.36 36.03
C ASP A 239 -34.57 35.53 36.97
N GLN A 240 -34.49 36.80 36.53
CA GLN A 240 -34.76 37.96 37.41
C GLN A 240 -35.90 38.90 37.00
N GLU A 241 -36.66 38.64 35.93
CA GLU A 241 -37.59 39.67 35.40
C GLU A 241 -39.08 39.27 35.30
N PHE A 242 -39.53 38.18 35.94
CA PHE A 242 -40.95 37.74 35.86
C PHE A 242 -41.69 37.67 37.21
N ASP A 243 -41.23 38.36 38.25
CA ASP A 243 -41.84 38.25 39.60
C ASP A 243 -42.49 39.53 40.12
N ASP A 244 -42.93 40.46 39.25
CA ASP A 244 -43.76 41.59 39.69
C ASP A 244 -44.91 41.90 38.71
N GLU A 245 -46.11 42.01 39.28
CA GLU A 245 -47.40 42.49 38.73
C GLU A 245 -48.35 41.49 38.05
N VAL A 246 -49.10 40.74 38.88
CA VAL A 246 -50.48 40.34 38.55
C VAL A 246 -51.43 41.01 39.55
N PRO A 247 -52.19 42.07 39.16
CA PRO A 247 -53.23 42.63 40.00
C PRO A 247 -54.57 41.90 39.80
N PHE A 248 -55.26 41.67 40.91
CA PHE A 248 -56.62 41.09 41.00
C PHE A 248 -57.70 42.00 40.40
#